data_AF-A0A4R1R5G6-F1
#
_entry.id   AF-A0A4R1R5G6-F1
#
_cell.length_a   1.000
_cell.length_b   1.000
_cell.length_c   1.000
_cell.angle_alpha   90.00
_cell.angle_beta   90.00
_cell.angle_gamma   90.00
#
_symmetry.space_group_name_H-M   'P 1'
#
loop_
_entity.id
_entity.type
_entity.pdbx_description
1 polymer ?
#
loop_
_entity_poly.entity_id
_entity_poly.type
_entity_poly.pdbx_seq_one_letter_code
_entity_poly.pdbx_strand_id
1 'polypeptide(L)'
;MFTNVAIKELSAVEVNNWTSNQHEFHGVAALKKLFGYNRQYLDAQFFYLSNNGTEVKESGDLTWYDARANSIDRTEFRLYYTANGAVLRAQAGHTLIVGCCSDGSVKIIIVKKGTQLINYIINSLGMPIGTSYKFVNEAQATQFDALL
;
A
#
# COMPACT_ATOMS: atom_id res chain seq x y z
N MET A 1 9.63 -2.44 12.48
CA MET A 1 8.76 -1.32 12.87
C MET A 1 8.50 -0.48 11.64
N PHE A 2 7.30 0.07 11.50
CA PHE A 2 6.97 0.99 10.43
C PHE A 2 7.53 2.38 10.70
N THR A 3 8.17 2.97 9.68
CA THR A 3 8.67 4.36 9.72
C THR A 3 7.68 5.32 9.08
N ASN A 4 6.97 4.88 8.04
CA ASN A 4 6.03 5.71 7.29
C ASN A 4 4.98 4.81 6.68
N VAL A 5 3.74 5.30 6.60
CA VAL A 5 2.63 4.52 6.03
C VAL A 5 1.80 5.38 5.10
N ALA A 6 1.35 4.81 3.98
CA ALA A 6 0.26 5.35 3.17
C ALA A 6 -0.93 4.39 3.22
N ILE A 7 -2.10 4.91 3.56
CA ILE A 7 -3.35 4.15 3.71
C ILE A 7 -4.45 4.71 2.82
N LYS A 8 -5.24 3.85 2.17
CA LYS A 8 -6.46 4.23 1.43
C LYS A 8 -7.47 3.09 1.36
N GLU A 9 -8.71 3.43 1.07
CA GLU A 9 -9.71 2.48 0.59
C GLU A 9 -9.50 2.19 -0.91
N LEU A 10 -9.70 0.95 -1.35
CA LEU A 10 -9.58 0.54 -2.74
C LEU A 10 -10.85 0.87 -3.52
N SER A 11 -10.70 1.58 -4.63
CA SER A 11 -11.80 1.78 -5.57
C SER A 11 -11.99 0.57 -6.50
N ALA A 12 -13.18 0.46 -7.10
CA ALA A 12 -13.45 -0.58 -8.09
C ALA A 12 -12.56 -0.47 -9.33
N VAL A 13 -12.23 0.75 -9.76
CA VAL A 13 -11.36 0.99 -10.92
C VAL A 13 -9.96 0.43 -10.68
N GLU A 14 -9.38 0.67 -9.51
CA GLU A 14 -8.04 0.19 -9.17
C GLU A 14 -7.97 -1.33 -9.11
N VAL A 15 -8.94 -1.97 -8.45
CA VAL A 15 -9.00 -3.43 -8.35
C VAL A 15 -9.19 -4.08 -9.72
N ASN A 16 -10.06 -3.52 -10.56
CA ASN A 16 -10.26 -4.01 -11.93
C ASN A 16 -8.97 -3.86 -12.77
N ASN A 17 -8.18 -2.82 -12.54
CA ASN A 17 -6.89 -2.67 -13.21
C ASN A 17 -5.91 -3.78 -12.77
N TRP A 18 -5.86 -4.10 -11.48
CA TRP A 18 -4.98 -5.14 -10.94
C TRP A 18 -5.29 -6.54 -11.47
N THR A 19 -6.55 -6.83 -11.77
CA THR A 19 -6.98 -8.10 -12.37
C THR A 19 -6.77 -8.14 -13.89
N SER A 20 -6.47 -6.99 -14.52
CA SER A 20 -6.29 -6.85 -15.99
C SER A 20 -4.83 -6.96 -16.47
N ASN A 21 -3.94 -7.55 -15.66
CA ASN A 21 -2.47 -7.63 -15.86
C ASN A 21 -1.70 -6.32 -15.59
N GLN A 22 -2.34 -5.27 -15.06
CA GLN A 22 -1.63 -4.06 -14.66
C GLN A 22 -1.17 -4.18 -13.20
N HIS A 23 0.07 -4.61 -13.00
CA HIS A 23 0.67 -4.80 -11.68
C HIS A 23 1.20 -3.50 -11.07
N GLU A 24 0.36 -2.47 -10.94
CA GLU A 24 0.76 -1.15 -10.42
C GLU A 24 -0.21 -0.55 -9.39
N PHE A 25 0.34 0.08 -8.36
CA PHE A 25 -0.42 0.88 -7.40
C PHE A 25 -0.52 2.34 -7.88
N HIS A 26 -1.75 2.84 -8.06
CA HIS A 26 -2.02 4.26 -8.36
C HIS A 26 -2.04 5.11 -7.10
N GLY A 27 -1.68 6.40 -7.20
CA GLY A 27 -1.80 7.38 -6.09
C GLY A 27 -0.49 8.09 -5.75
N VAL A 28 -0.03 8.90 -6.69
CA VAL A 28 1.35 9.35 -6.80
C VAL A 28 1.85 10.24 -5.64
N ALA A 29 1.00 11.10 -5.07
CA ALA A 29 1.48 12.11 -4.11
C ALA A 29 1.96 11.51 -2.77
N ALA A 30 1.22 10.56 -2.20
CA ALA A 30 1.61 9.93 -0.94
C ALA A 30 2.76 8.92 -1.13
N LEU A 31 2.75 8.17 -2.24
CA LEU A 31 3.85 7.25 -2.56
C LEU A 31 5.16 8.02 -2.83
N LYS A 32 5.12 9.21 -3.44
CA LYS A 32 6.27 10.13 -3.51
C LYS A 32 6.79 10.55 -2.14
N LYS A 33 5.91 10.71 -1.14
CA LYS A 33 6.36 11.01 0.23
C LYS A 33 7.02 9.80 0.90
N LEU A 34 6.63 8.58 0.54
CA LEU A 34 7.24 7.35 1.05
C LEU A 34 8.59 7.06 0.40
N PHE A 35 8.66 7.12 -0.93
CA PHE A 35 9.80 6.61 -1.71
C PHE A 35 10.64 7.73 -2.34
N GLY A 36 10.24 8.99 -2.19
CA GLY A 36 10.90 10.11 -2.86
C GLY A 36 10.73 10.07 -4.38
N TYR A 37 11.72 10.61 -5.09
CA TYR A 37 11.68 10.81 -6.54
C TYR A 37 12.69 9.97 -7.32
N ASN A 38 13.55 9.22 -6.62
CA ASN A 38 14.54 8.37 -7.24
C ASN A 38 13.95 7.00 -7.54
N ARG A 39 14.47 6.33 -8.57
CA ARG A 39 14.13 4.92 -8.81
C ARG A 39 14.59 4.05 -7.64
N GLN A 40 13.76 3.12 -7.21
CA GLN A 40 14.06 2.17 -6.15
C GLN A 40 13.59 0.76 -6.51
N TYR A 41 14.35 -0.24 -6.08
CA TYR A 41 13.97 -1.65 -6.06
C TYR A 41 13.90 -2.05 -4.60
N LEU A 42 12.76 -2.61 -4.17
CA LEU A 42 12.46 -2.81 -2.76
C LEU A 42 11.96 -4.22 -2.55
N ASP A 43 12.50 -4.89 -1.54
CA ASP A 43 11.95 -6.14 -1.03
C ASP A 43 10.61 -5.86 -0.35
N ALA A 44 9.63 -6.74 -0.60
CA ALA A 44 8.30 -6.58 -0.04
C ALA A 44 7.72 -7.86 0.56
N GLN A 45 6.86 -7.65 1.56
CA GLN A 45 5.98 -8.66 2.12
C GLN A 45 4.52 -8.25 1.87
N PHE A 46 3.76 -9.14 1.27
CA PHE A 46 2.35 -8.94 0.92
C PHE A 46 1.46 -9.71 1.89
N PHE A 47 0.45 -9.04 2.42
CA PHE A 47 -0.48 -9.59 3.40
C PHE A 47 -1.92 -9.35 2.99
N TYR A 48 -2.76 -10.37 3.21
CA TYR A 48 -4.20 -10.21 3.19
C TYR A 48 -4.78 -10.61 4.55
N LEU A 49 -5.47 -9.67 5.18
CA LEU A 49 -5.99 -9.79 6.54
C LEU A 49 -7.52 -9.77 6.54
N SER A 50 -8.12 -10.64 7.34
CA SER A 50 -9.56 -10.67 7.62
C SER A 50 -9.83 -10.75 9.13
N ASN A 51 -11.09 -10.91 9.55
CA ASN A 51 -11.43 -11.16 10.95
C ASN A 51 -10.89 -12.51 11.45
N ASN A 52 -10.48 -13.41 10.55
CA ASN A 52 -9.86 -14.68 10.90
C ASN A 52 -8.33 -14.57 11.07
N GLY A 53 -7.76 -13.36 10.92
CA GLY A 53 -6.32 -13.10 10.98
C GLY A 53 -5.67 -13.02 9.60
N THR A 54 -4.39 -13.42 9.53
CA THR A 54 -3.58 -13.41 8.30
C THR A 54 -3.92 -14.62 7.43
N GLU A 55 -4.60 -14.41 6.31
CA GLU A 55 -4.94 -15.49 5.37
C GLU A 55 -3.89 -15.64 4.26
N VAL A 56 -3.14 -14.58 3.96
CA VAL A 56 -2.03 -14.62 3.00
C VAL A 56 -0.83 -13.89 3.56
N LYS A 57 0.35 -14.48 3.38
CA LYS A 57 1.67 -13.88 3.60
C LYS A 57 2.61 -14.37 2.50
N GLU A 58 3.06 -13.47 1.63
CA GLU A 58 3.94 -13.80 0.51
C GLU A 58 5.07 -12.77 0.39
N SER A 59 6.25 -13.22 -0.02
CA SER A 59 7.35 -12.34 -0.40
C SER A 59 7.20 -11.90 -1.85
N GLY A 60 7.69 -10.71 -2.19
CA GLY A 60 7.79 -10.24 -3.56
C GLY A 60 8.62 -8.97 -3.66
N ASP A 61 8.60 -8.36 -4.83
CA ASP A 61 9.43 -7.20 -5.15
C ASP A 61 8.54 -6.02 -5.54
N LEU A 62 9.04 -4.81 -5.25
CA LEU A 62 8.46 -3.56 -5.73
C LEU A 62 9.49 -2.78 -6.56
N THR A 63 9.01 -2.12 -7.61
CA THR A 63 9.80 -1.16 -8.38
C THR A 63 9.11 0.19 -8.42
N TRP A 64 9.73 1.19 -7.80
CA TRP A 64 9.30 2.58 -7.83
C TRP A 64 10.11 3.34 -8.88
N TYR A 65 9.46 3.98 -9.84
CA TYR A 65 10.15 4.81 -10.84
C TYR A 65 9.22 5.81 -11.53
N ASP A 66 9.82 6.83 -12.14
CA ASP A 66 9.13 7.70 -13.08
C ASP A 66 9.10 7.03 -14.48
N ALA A 67 7.93 6.61 -14.93
CA ALA A 67 7.73 6.01 -16.25
C ALA A 67 7.93 7.01 -17.41
N ARG A 68 8.02 8.31 -17.09
CA ARG A 68 8.30 9.40 -18.01
C ARG A 68 9.62 10.10 -17.68
N ALA A 69 10.57 9.43 -17.02
CA ALA A 69 11.86 10.03 -16.63
C ALA A 69 12.63 10.72 -17.78
N ASN A 70 12.44 10.28 -19.03
CA ASN A 70 13.05 10.88 -20.22
C ASN A 70 12.23 12.02 -20.85
N SER A 71 11.08 12.38 -20.29
CA SER A 71 10.22 13.46 -20.76
C SER A 71 10.66 14.78 -20.11
N ILE A 72 10.67 15.85 -20.90
CA ILE A 72 11.10 17.19 -20.42
C ILE A 72 10.07 17.78 -19.43
N ASP A 73 8.78 17.61 -19.71
CA ASP A 73 7.73 18.36 -18.98
C ASP A 73 6.81 17.50 -18.10
N ARG A 74 6.97 16.17 -18.13
CA ARG A 74 6.00 15.25 -17.53
C ARG A 74 6.69 14.23 -16.65
N THR A 75 6.14 14.04 -15.45
CA THR A 75 6.51 12.95 -14.55
C THR A 75 5.30 12.04 -14.32
N GLU A 76 5.52 10.74 -14.31
CA GLU A 76 4.50 9.74 -14.11
C GLU A 76 5.06 8.60 -13.25
N PHE A 77 5.01 8.79 -11.94
CA PHE A 77 5.54 7.81 -11.01
C PHE A 77 4.59 6.63 -10.83
N ARG A 78 5.17 5.43 -10.85
CA ARG A 78 4.45 4.16 -10.73
C ARG A 78 5.18 3.25 -9.75
N LEU A 79 4.39 2.55 -8.92
CA LEU A 79 4.88 1.50 -8.03
C LEU A 79 4.41 0.16 -8.58
N TYR A 80 5.32 -0.57 -9.23
CA TYR A 80 5.06 -1.91 -9.72
C TYR A 80 5.27 -2.95 -8.63
N TYR A 81 4.53 -4.05 -8.70
CA TYR A 81 4.65 -5.18 -7.81
C TYR A 81 4.71 -6.51 -8.57
N THR A 82 5.29 -7.54 -7.97
CA THR A 82 5.16 -8.91 -8.47
C THR A 82 3.80 -9.50 -8.12
N ALA A 83 3.23 -10.29 -9.03
CA ALA A 83 1.93 -10.93 -8.80
C ALA A 83 1.95 -11.75 -7.49
N ASN A 84 0.95 -11.55 -6.64
CA ASN A 84 0.89 -12.16 -5.31
C ASN A 84 -0.56 -12.43 -4.89
N GLY A 85 -0.74 -13.43 -4.02
CA GLY A 85 -2.03 -13.90 -3.54
C GLY A 85 -2.82 -12.89 -2.71
N ALA A 86 -2.16 -11.87 -2.16
CA ALA A 86 -2.83 -10.83 -1.38
C ALA A 86 -3.57 -9.84 -2.30
N VAL A 87 -2.90 -9.36 -3.35
CA VAL A 87 -3.50 -8.49 -4.37
C VAL A 87 -4.63 -9.21 -5.12
N LEU A 88 -4.50 -10.51 -5.39
CA LEU A 88 -5.57 -11.29 -6.03
C LEU A 88 -6.86 -11.37 -5.18
N ARG A 89 -6.77 -11.14 -3.87
CA ARG A 89 -7.94 -11.09 -2.96
C ARG A 89 -8.47 -9.67 -2.75
N ALA A 90 -7.83 -8.67 -3.34
CA ALA A 90 -8.28 -7.29 -3.24
C ALA A 90 -9.67 -7.11 -3.87
N GLN A 91 -10.55 -6.38 -3.17
CA GLN A 91 -11.86 -5.99 -3.68
C GLN A 91 -12.12 -4.53 -3.37
N ALA A 92 -13.03 -3.91 -4.13
CA ALA A 92 -13.46 -2.55 -3.88
C ALA A 92 -13.98 -2.43 -2.43
N GLY A 93 -13.57 -1.37 -1.74
CA GLY A 93 -13.89 -1.14 -0.33
C GLY A 93 -12.96 -1.82 0.68
N HIS A 94 -12.03 -2.68 0.25
CA HIS A 94 -10.93 -3.11 1.12
C HIS A 94 -9.98 -1.94 1.39
N THR A 95 -9.16 -2.05 2.42
CA THR A 95 -8.13 -1.05 2.71
C THR A 95 -6.77 -1.54 2.26
N LEU A 96 -6.04 -0.69 1.53
CA LEU A 96 -4.62 -0.88 1.23
C LEU A 96 -3.78 -0.02 2.16
N ILE A 97 -2.76 -0.65 2.75
CA ILE A 97 -1.74 -0.03 3.58
C ILE A 97 -0.39 -0.36 2.94
N VAL A 98 0.38 0.68 2.63
CA VAL A 98 1.76 0.59 2.13
C VAL A 98 2.66 1.15 3.22
N GLY A 99 3.41 0.29 3.91
CA GLY A 99 4.26 0.70 5.02
C GLY A 99 5.73 0.44 4.76
N CYS A 100 6.56 1.49 4.89
CA CYS A 100 8.01 1.36 4.89
C CYS A 100 8.48 0.91 6.27
N CYS A 101 9.39 -0.07 6.30
CA CYS A 101 9.99 -0.59 7.52
C CYS A 101 11.37 0.01 7.77
N SER A 102 11.77 0.04 9.04
CA SER A 102 13.09 0.53 9.48
C SER A 102 14.29 -0.22 8.89
N ASP A 103 14.07 -1.44 8.39
CA ASP A 103 15.08 -2.26 7.71
C ASP A 103 15.16 -1.99 6.20
N GLY A 104 14.37 -1.06 5.67
CA GLY A 104 14.31 -0.71 4.25
C GLY A 104 13.32 -1.55 3.43
N SER A 105 12.71 -2.59 4.00
CA SER A 105 11.68 -3.38 3.33
C SER A 105 10.32 -2.66 3.32
N VAL A 106 9.41 -3.13 2.46
CA VAL A 106 8.04 -2.62 2.38
C VAL A 106 7.04 -3.72 2.75
N LYS A 107 6.01 -3.36 3.52
CA LYS A 107 4.85 -4.24 3.71
C LYS A 107 3.65 -3.68 2.97
N ILE A 108 3.06 -4.50 2.12
CA ILE A 108 1.81 -4.23 1.41
C ILE A 108 0.72 -5.03 2.09
N ILE A 109 -0.17 -4.36 2.80
CA ILE A 109 -1.21 -5.02 3.60
C ILE A 109 -2.58 -4.64 3.02
N ILE A 110 -3.36 -5.65 2.68
CA ILE A 110 -4.75 -5.50 2.26
C ILE A 110 -5.64 -6.04 3.37
N VAL A 111 -6.48 -5.17 3.92
CA VAL A 111 -7.42 -5.53 4.98
C VAL A 111 -8.82 -5.59 4.41
N LYS A 112 -9.50 -6.73 4.61
CA LYS A 112 -10.89 -6.91 4.20
C LYS A 112 -11.79 -5.84 4.84
N LYS A 113 -12.76 -5.35 4.06
CA LYS A 113 -13.75 -4.37 4.54
C LYS A 113 -14.54 -4.92 5.73
N GLY A 114 -14.85 -4.06 6.70
CA GLY A 114 -15.71 -4.41 7.84
C GLY A 114 -15.03 -5.27 8.90
N THR A 115 -13.71 -5.38 8.88
CA THR A 115 -12.96 -6.04 9.94
C THR A 115 -12.88 -5.16 11.20
N GLN A 116 -12.78 -5.78 12.38
CA GLN A 116 -12.55 -5.02 13.62
C GLN A 116 -11.20 -4.29 13.58
N LEU A 117 -10.21 -4.93 12.93
CA LEU A 117 -8.86 -4.42 12.75
C LEU A 117 -8.84 -3.07 12.01
N ILE A 118 -9.53 -2.98 10.88
CA ILE A 118 -9.55 -1.72 10.13
C ILE A 118 -10.30 -0.61 10.89
N ASN A 119 -11.37 -0.95 11.59
CA ASN A 119 -12.10 0.02 12.42
C ASN A 119 -11.21 0.58 13.54
N TYR A 120 -10.43 -0.29 14.20
CA TYR A 120 -9.46 0.14 15.21
C TYR A 120 -8.43 1.12 14.63
N ILE A 121 -7.82 0.80 13.48
CA ILE A 121 -6.83 1.66 12.82
C ILE A 121 -7.42 3.00 12.43
N ILE A 122 -8.60 3.02 11.78
CA ILE A 122 -9.23 4.29 11.37
C ILE A 122 -9.52 5.16 12.59
N ASN A 123 -10.02 4.56 13.67
CA ASN A 123 -10.30 5.28 14.92
C ASN A 123 -9.02 5.78 15.60
N SER A 124 -7.94 4.99 15.63
CA SER A 124 -6.67 5.37 16.26
C SER A 124 -5.93 6.48 15.49
N LEU A 125 -6.12 6.54 14.17
CA LEU A 125 -5.60 7.63 13.34
C LEU A 125 -6.40 8.93 13.53
N GLY A 126 -7.63 8.86 14.04
CA GLY A 126 -8.50 10.01 14.23
C GLY A 126 -8.90 10.70 12.92
N MET A 127 -8.84 9.99 11.78
CA MET A 127 -9.17 10.57 10.48
C MET A 127 -9.93 9.57 9.59
N PRO A 128 -10.92 10.04 8.81
CA PRO A 128 -11.57 9.20 7.82
C PRO A 128 -10.60 8.85 6.69
N ILE A 129 -10.64 7.60 6.25
CA ILE A 129 -9.95 7.15 5.03
C ILE A 129 -10.94 7.11 3.87
N GLY A 130 -10.45 7.44 2.68
CA GLY A 130 -11.20 7.34 1.43
C GLY A 130 -10.31 6.75 0.34
N THR A 131 -10.69 6.90 -0.92
CA THR A 131 -9.94 6.33 -2.06
C THR A 131 -8.62 7.05 -2.37
N SER A 132 -8.41 8.24 -1.79
CA SER A 132 -7.13 8.94 -1.84
C SER A 132 -6.23 8.53 -0.68
N TYR A 133 -4.94 8.28 -0.95
CA TYR A 133 -3.97 7.99 0.11
C TYR A 133 -3.90 9.09 1.17
N LYS A 134 -3.88 8.64 2.43
CA LYS A 134 -3.46 9.42 3.58
C LYS A 134 -2.06 8.99 3.98
N PHE A 135 -1.16 9.95 4.10
CA PHE A 135 0.19 9.72 4.61
C PHE A 135 0.16 9.80 6.14
N VAL A 136 0.77 8.80 6.78
CA VAL A 136 0.93 8.69 8.22
C VAL A 136 2.43 8.70 8.51
N ASN A 137 2.85 9.63 9.37
CA ASN A 137 4.25 9.80 9.75
C ASN A 137 4.69 8.75 10.78
N GLU A 138 5.98 8.76 11.11
CA GLU A 138 6.61 7.80 12.02
C GLU A 138 5.95 7.70 13.40
N ALA A 139 5.59 8.85 14.01
CA ALA A 139 5.00 8.87 15.34
C ALA A 139 3.68 8.09 15.41
N GLN A 140 2.92 8.07 14.32
CA GLN A 140 1.65 7.36 14.21
C GLN A 140 1.78 5.99 13.50
N ALA A 141 2.87 5.76 12.77
CA ALA A 141 3.10 4.52 12.02
C ALA A 141 3.23 3.29 12.93
N THR A 142 3.68 3.49 14.17
CA THR A 142 3.77 2.42 15.18
C THR A 142 2.43 1.75 15.49
N GLN A 143 1.30 2.44 15.28
CA GLN A 143 -0.04 1.86 15.43
C GLN A 143 -0.30 0.68 14.47
N PHE A 144 0.45 0.63 13.36
CA PHE A 144 0.37 -0.45 12.38
C PHE A 144 1.25 -1.65 12.73
N ASP A 145 2.20 -1.52 13.65
CA ASP A 145 3.11 -2.62 14.01
C ASP A 145 2.35 -3.80 14.65
N ALA A 146 1.18 -3.56 15.23
CA ALA A 146 0.31 -4.60 15.79
C ALA A 146 -0.43 -5.44 14.73
N LEU A 147 -0.29 -5.12 13.44
CA LEU A 147 -0.97 -5.83 12.35
C LEU A 147 -0.40 -7.24 12.09
N LEU A 148 0.88 -7.49 12.40
CA LEU A 148 1.67 -8.63 11.89
C LEU A 148 2.66 -9.15 12.93
#